data_AF-A0A380DZX4-F1
#
_entry.id   AF-A0A380DZX4-F1
#
_cell.length_a   1.000
_cell.length_b   1.000
_cell.length_c   1.000
_cell.angle_alpha   90.00
_cell.angle_beta   90.00
_cell.angle_gamma   90.00
#
_symmetry.space_group_name_H-M   'P 1'
#
loop_
_entity.id
_entity.type
_entity.pdbx_description
1 polymer ?
#
loop_
_entity_poly.entity_id
_entity_poly.type
_entity_poly.pdbx_seq_one_letter_code
_entity_poly.pdbx_strand_id
1 'polypeptide(L)'
;MPIVISEAEGVWVKDPEGNKYMDMLSAYSAVNQGHRHPKIIQALKDQADKVTLVSRAFHSDNLGEWYEKICKLAGKDKALPMNTGAEAVETALKAARRWAYDVKGIEPNKAEIIAFNGNFHGRTMAPVSLSSEAEYQRGYGPLLDGFRKVDFGDVDALKAAINENTAAV
;
A
#
# COMPACT_ATOMS: atom_id res chain seq x y z
N MET A 1 1.49 -13.85 19.26
CA MET A 1 2.34 -15.05 19.39
C MET A 1 3.63 -14.63 20.08
N PRO A 2 4.06 -15.32 21.15
CA PRO A 2 5.27 -14.94 21.88
C PRO A 2 6.51 -15.71 21.36
N ILE A 3 6.92 -15.47 20.11
CA ILE A 3 8.18 -16.02 19.55
C ILE A 3 9.12 -14.84 19.26
N VAL A 4 10.38 -14.97 19.65
CA VAL A 4 11.45 -14.01 19.32
C VAL A 4 12.27 -14.60 18.18
N ILE A 5 12.33 -13.93 17.04
CA ILE A 5 13.12 -14.40 15.88
C ILE A 5 14.53 -13.78 15.95
N SER A 6 15.57 -14.61 15.92
CA SER A 6 16.99 -14.21 15.95
C SER A 6 17.72 -14.45 14.62
N GLU A 7 17.36 -15.52 13.91
CA GLU A 7 17.91 -15.87 12.59
C GLU A 7 16.77 -16.18 11.62
N ALA A 8 16.98 -15.88 10.33
CA ALA A 8 16.02 -16.22 9.29
C ALA A 8 16.70 -16.42 7.93
N GLU A 9 16.33 -17.46 7.20
CA GLU A 9 16.81 -17.74 5.85
C GLU A 9 15.79 -18.56 5.06
N GLY A 10 15.46 -18.10 3.85
CA GLY A 10 14.44 -18.73 3.02
C GLY A 10 13.09 -18.76 3.75
N VAL A 11 12.52 -19.95 3.92
CA VAL A 11 11.23 -20.15 4.62
C VAL A 11 11.39 -20.45 6.11
N TRP A 12 12.62 -20.42 6.64
CA TRP A 12 12.91 -20.84 8.01
C TRP A 12 13.31 -19.67 8.90
N VAL A 13 12.82 -19.68 10.12
CA VAL A 13 13.21 -18.76 11.21
C VAL A 13 13.68 -19.56 12.42
N LYS A 14 14.55 -18.98 13.24
CA LYS A 14 14.97 -19.54 14.52
C LYS A 14 14.80 -18.54 15.64
N ASP A 15 14.57 -19.05 16.84
CA ASP A 15 14.66 -18.29 18.08
C ASP A 15 16.08 -18.37 18.70
N PRO A 16 16.41 -17.53 19.71
CA PRO A 16 17.71 -17.55 20.39
C PRO A 16 18.06 -18.90 21.04
N GLU A 17 17.06 -19.70 21.42
CA GLU A 17 17.21 -21.03 21.99
C GLU A 17 17.52 -22.11 20.94
N GLY A 18 17.45 -21.75 19.64
CA GLY A 18 17.78 -22.61 18.51
C GLY A 18 16.60 -23.41 17.97
N ASN A 19 15.38 -23.21 18.46
CA ASN A 19 14.20 -23.84 17.89
C ASN A 19 13.95 -23.27 16.49
N LYS A 20 13.62 -24.15 15.54
CA LYS A 20 13.46 -23.81 14.13
C LYS A 20 12.01 -23.94 13.71
N TYR A 21 11.48 -22.91 13.06
CA TYR A 21 10.09 -22.84 12.61
C TYR A 21 10.04 -22.53 11.12
N MET A 22 9.05 -23.09 10.43
CA MET A 22 8.72 -22.66 9.07
C MET A 22 7.83 -21.41 9.16
N ASP A 23 8.23 -20.33 8.50
CA ASP A 23 7.47 -19.10 8.45
C ASP A 23 6.28 -19.24 7.49
N MET A 24 5.09 -19.45 8.06
CA MET A 24 3.82 -19.48 7.33
C MET A 24 3.07 -18.14 7.33
N LEU A 25 3.65 -17.08 7.90
CA LEU A 25 3.08 -15.73 7.89
C LEU A 25 3.68 -14.87 6.78
N SER A 26 4.99 -15.01 6.53
CA SER A 26 5.76 -14.22 5.57
C SER A 26 5.57 -12.71 5.76
N ALA A 27 5.43 -12.28 7.02
CA ALA A 27 5.09 -10.90 7.39
C ALA A 27 3.92 -10.32 6.56
N TYR A 28 2.82 -11.07 6.42
CA TYR A 28 1.69 -10.72 5.58
C TYR A 28 2.08 -10.55 4.10
N SER A 29 2.87 -11.51 3.58
CA SER A 29 3.36 -11.56 2.20
C SER A 29 4.46 -10.55 1.84
N ALA A 30 5.06 -9.85 2.82
CA ALA A 30 6.16 -8.93 2.58
C ALA A 30 7.50 -9.61 2.26
N VAL A 31 7.69 -10.87 2.67
CA VAL A 31 8.94 -11.63 2.43
C VAL A 31 8.69 -12.88 1.58
N ASN A 32 7.88 -12.75 0.53
CA ASN A 32 7.54 -13.85 -0.40
C ASN A 32 8.74 -14.53 -1.05
N GLN A 33 9.85 -13.80 -1.23
CA GLN A 33 11.09 -14.33 -1.80
C GLN A 33 11.91 -15.15 -0.78
N GLY A 34 11.42 -15.26 0.46
CA GLY A 34 12.14 -15.84 1.58
C GLY A 34 13.05 -14.83 2.29
N HIS A 35 13.27 -15.07 3.57
CA HIS A 35 14.18 -14.28 4.40
C HIS A 35 15.59 -14.29 3.82
N ARG A 36 16.22 -13.12 3.79
CA ARG A 36 17.62 -12.93 3.35
C ARG A 36 17.95 -13.51 1.98
N HIS A 37 17.00 -13.47 1.03
CA HIS A 37 17.25 -13.96 -0.33
C HIS A 37 18.58 -13.38 -0.91
N PRO A 38 19.55 -14.23 -1.32
CA PRO A 38 20.93 -13.81 -1.53
C PRO A 38 21.08 -12.71 -2.60
N LYS A 39 20.28 -12.76 -3.67
CA LYS A 39 20.29 -11.71 -4.70
C LYS A 39 19.82 -10.33 -4.18
N ILE A 40 18.85 -10.31 -3.27
CA ILE A 40 18.30 -9.06 -2.71
C ILE A 40 19.30 -8.47 -1.73
N ILE A 41 19.87 -9.30 -0.85
CA ILE A 41 20.89 -8.87 0.12
C ILE A 41 22.14 -8.36 -0.60
N GLN A 42 22.59 -9.02 -1.66
CA GLN A 42 23.75 -8.54 -2.42
C GLN A 42 23.46 -7.20 -3.11
N ALA A 43 22.32 -7.07 -3.79
CA ALA A 43 21.92 -5.80 -4.43
C ALA A 43 21.81 -4.64 -3.43
N LEU A 44 21.29 -4.91 -2.22
CA LEU A 44 21.25 -3.93 -1.13
C LEU A 44 22.65 -3.47 -0.73
N LYS A 45 23.57 -4.41 -0.48
CA LYS A 45 24.96 -4.10 -0.08
C LYS A 45 25.70 -3.32 -1.16
N ASP A 46 25.65 -3.80 -2.40
CA ASP A 46 26.32 -3.18 -3.54
C ASP A 46 25.87 -1.73 -3.77
N GLN A 47 24.59 -1.44 -3.54
CA GLN A 47 24.05 -0.08 -3.66
C GLN A 47 24.38 0.78 -2.43
N ALA A 48 24.32 0.21 -1.23
CA ALA A 48 24.61 0.92 0.01
C ALA A 48 26.06 1.42 0.08
N ASP A 49 27.01 0.68 -0.52
CA ASP A 49 28.41 1.08 -0.65
C ASP A 49 28.63 2.22 -1.68
N LYS A 50 27.60 2.60 -2.46
CA LYS A 50 27.65 3.68 -3.46
C LYS A 50 26.86 4.91 -3.03
N VAL A 51 25.54 4.77 -2.89
CA VAL A 51 24.62 5.86 -2.55
C VAL A 51 23.29 5.30 -2.05
N THR A 52 22.77 5.86 -0.96
CA THR A 52 21.53 5.43 -0.31
C THR A 52 20.34 6.36 -0.58
N LEU A 53 20.55 7.69 -0.51
CA LEU A 53 19.48 8.68 -0.66
C LEU A 53 19.98 9.96 -1.32
N VAL A 54 19.31 10.37 -2.39
CA VAL A 54 19.58 11.64 -3.10
C VAL A 54 18.41 12.61 -3.09
N SER A 55 17.32 12.31 -2.36
CA SER A 55 16.02 13.00 -2.46
C SER A 55 15.44 12.99 -3.89
N ARG A 56 14.31 13.67 -4.13
CA ARG A 56 13.78 13.88 -5.48
C ARG A 56 14.33 15.12 -6.17
N ALA A 57 15.20 15.88 -5.50
CA ALA A 57 15.84 17.07 -6.06
C ALA A 57 16.99 16.71 -7.03
N PHE A 58 17.56 15.51 -6.89
CA PHE A 58 18.61 15.00 -7.76
C PHE A 58 18.17 13.70 -8.43
N HIS A 59 18.76 13.40 -9.59
CA HIS A 59 18.52 12.13 -10.26
C HIS A 59 19.43 11.04 -9.69
N SER A 60 18.87 9.85 -9.47
CA SER A 60 19.62 8.62 -9.22
C SER A 60 19.86 7.90 -10.54
N ASP A 61 21.05 7.33 -10.73
CA ASP A 61 21.47 6.65 -11.95
C ASP A 61 20.64 5.40 -12.28
N ASN A 62 20.15 4.70 -11.25
CA ASN A 62 19.38 3.46 -11.38
C ASN A 62 17.85 3.64 -11.42
N LEU A 63 17.33 4.83 -11.07
CA LEU A 63 15.89 5.02 -10.87
C LEU A 63 15.11 5.02 -12.19
N GLY A 64 15.72 5.51 -13.28
CA GLY A 64 15.12 5.50 -14.62
C GLY A 64 14.83 4.08 -15.11
N GLU A 65 15.83 3.18 -15.02
CA GLU A 65 15.65 1.77 -15.38
C GLU A 65 14.62 1.07 -14.49
N TRP A 66 14.58 1.42 -13.20
CA TRP A 66 13.58 0.88 -12.28
C TRP A 66 12.17 1.30 -12.70
N TYR A 67 11.97 2.57 -13.06
CA TYR A 67 10.69 3.07 -13.58
C TYR A 67 10.25 2.32 -14.84
N GLU A 68 11.14 2.11 -15.80
CA GLU A 68 10.82 1.37 -17.03
C GLU A 68 10.39 -0.07 -16.71
N LYS A 69 11.16 -0.76 -15.86
CA LYS A 69 10.89 -2.16 -15.46
C LYS A 69 9.53 -2.28 -14.76
N ILE A 70 9.24 -1.41 -13.78
CA ILE A 70 7.99 -1.50 -13.02
C ILE A 70 6.76 -1.10 -13.85
N CYS A 71 6.88 -0.08 -14.69
CA CYS A 71 5.83 0.35 -15.61
C CYS A 71 5.48 -0.76 -16.61
N LYS A 72 6.51 -1.39 -17.21
CA LYS A 72 6.33 -2.52 -18.13
C LYS A 72 5.68 -3.72 -17.43
N LEU A 73 6.12 -4.06 -16.22
CA LEU A 73 5.55 -5.16 -15.45
C LEU A 73 4.08 -4.92 -15.07
N ALA A 74 3.74 -3.69 -14.69
CA ALA A 74 2.39 -3.33 -14.25
C ALA A 74 1.44 -2.97 -15.42
N GLY A 75 1.95 -2.85 -16.65
CA GLY A 75 1.19 -2.36 -17.81
C GLY A 75 0.70 -0.93 -17.61
N LYS A 76 1.55 -0.04 -17.07
CA LYS A 76 1.22 1.37 -16.77
C LYS A 76 2.25 2.31 -17.40
N ASP A 77 1.82 3.53 -17.73
CA ASP A 77 2.72 4.55 -18.32
C ASP A 77 3.56 5.29 -17.27
N LYS A 78 3.11 5.30 -16.02
CA LYS A 78 3.70 6.06 -14.91
C LYS A 78 3.70 5.23 -13.63
N ALA A 79 4.69 5.46 -12.79
CA ALA A 79 4.78 4.92 -11.45
C ALA A 79 5.24 6.02 -10.48
N LEU A 80 4.78 5.92 -9.22
CA LEU A 80 5.13 6.85 -8.16
C LEU A 80 5.50 6.05 -6.89
N PRO A 81 6.79 5.76 -6.67
CA PRO A 81 7.23 5.00 -5.51
C PRO A 81 7.01 5.79 -4.22
N MET A 82 6.45 5.10 -3.23
CA MET A 82 6.34 5.50 -1.83
C MET A 82 6.99 4.44 -0.95
N ASN A 83 7.07 4.67 0.35
CA ASN A 83 7.80 3.80 1.28
C ASN A 83 6.89 2.74 1.90
N THR A 84 5.62 3.07 2.13
CA THR A 84 4.64 2.17 2.77
C THR A 84 3.40 1.96 1.91
N GLY A 85 2.66 0.88 2.18
CA GLY A 85 1.36 0.66 1.56
C GLY A 85 0.34 1.76 1.86
N ALA A 86 0.37 2.33 3.08
CA ALA A 86 -0.52 3.43 3.45
C ALA A 86 -0.25 4.70 2.62
N GLU A 87 1.02 5.06 2.40
CA GLU A 87 1.38 6.18 1.54
C GLU A 87 0.98 5.97 0.07
N ALA A 88 1.06 4.73 -0.43
CA ALA A 88 0.60 4.39 -1.77
C ALA A 88 -0.93 4.58 -1.88
N VAL A 89 -1.70 4.14 -0.88
CA VAL A 89 -3.15 4.37 -0.83
C VAL A 89 -3.48 5.86 -0.76
N GLU A 90 -2.87 6.61 0.16
CA GLU A 90 -3.06 8.07 0.27
C GLU A 90 -2.79 8.78 -1.06
N THR A 91 -1.73 8.36 -1.75
CA THR A 91 -1.38 8.87 -3.09
C THR A 91 -2.47 8.56 -4.12
N ALA A 92 -3.01 7.33 -4.12
CA ALA A 92 -4.09 6.93 -5.02
C ALA A 92 -5.40 7.70 -4.73
N LEU A 93 -5.78 7.84 -3.46
CA LEU A 93 -6.96 8.61 -3.04
C LEU A 93 -6.84 10.07 -3.48
N LYS A 94 -5.67 10.68 -3.30
CA LYS A 94 -5.40 12.06 -3.74
C LYS A 94 -5.43 12.20 -5.25
N ALA A 95 -4.85 11.25 -5.99
CA ALA A 95 -4.87 11.25 -7.44
C ALA A 95 -6.31 11.14 -7.99
N ALA A 96 -7.11 10.23 -7.42
CA ALA A 96 -8.51 10.05 -7.79
C ALA A 96 -9.36 11.31 -7.51
N ARG A 97 -9.24 11.90 -6.30
CA ARG A 97 -9.95 13.14 -5.97
C ARG A 97 -9.52 14.30 -6.86
N ARG A 98 -8.22 14.47 -7.11
CA ARG A 98 -7.72 15.53 -7.99
C ARG A 98 -8.26 15.36 -9.42
N TRP A 99 -8.21 14.15 -9.96
CA TRP A 99 -8.79 13.86 -11.27
C TRP A 99 -10.31 14.11 -11.31
N ALA A 100 -11.03 13.74 -10.26
CA ALA A 100 -12.47 13.96 -10.16
C ALA A 100 -12.85 15.45 -10.26
N TYR A 101 -12.07 16.33 -9.65
CA TYR A 101 -12.28 17.77 -9.74
C TYR A 101 -11.76 18.36 -11.05
N ASP A 102 -10.50 18.08 -11.40
CA ASP A 102 -9.82 18.71 -12.53
C ASP A 102 -10.34 18.21 -13.91
N VAL A 103 -10.79 16.95 -13.99
CA VAL A 103 -11.13 16.28 -15.25
C VAL A 103 -12.59 15.85 -15.31
N LYS A 104 -13.10 15.16 -14.28
CA LYS A 104 -14.51 14.72 -14.27
C LYS A 104 -15.48 15.89 -14.03
N GLY A 105 -15.00 16.97 -13.40
CA GLY A 105 -15.80 18.17 -13.13
C GLY A 105 -16.78 18.00 -11.97
N ILE A 106 -16.48 17.12 -10.99
CA ILE A 106 -17.26 17.06 -9.75
C ILE A 106 -17.10 18.37 -8.99
N GLU A 107 -18.18 18.85 -8.37
CA GLU A 107 -18.14 20.08 -7.56
C GLU A 107 -17.12 19.98 -6.40
N PRO A 108 -16.45 21.08 -6.04
CA PRO A 108 -15.48 21.08 -4.95
C PRO A 108 -16.01 20.44 -3.66
N ASN A 109 -15.20 19.60 -3.04
CA ASN A 109 -15.48 18.86 -1.80
C ASN A 109 -16.63 17.84 -1.89
N LYS A 110 -17.11 17.49 -3.09
CA LYS A 110 -18.15 16.46 -3.27
C LYS A 110 -17.63 15.10 -3.72
N ALA A 111 -16.34 14.94 -4.02
CA ALA A 111 -15.82 13.68 -4.54
C ALA A 111 -15.95 12.54 -3.50
N GLU A 112 -16.64 11.47 -3.91
CA GLU A 112 -16.85 10.27 -3.12
C GLU A 112 -15.94 9.13 -3.60
N ILE A 113 -15.42 8.34 -2.67
CA ILE A 113 -14.69 7.11 -2.97
C ILE A 113 -15.42 5.95 -2.32
N ILE A 114 -15.74 4.94 -3.11
CA ILE A 114 -16.38 3.71 -2.64
C ILE A 114 -15.28 2.75 -2.19
N ALA A 115 -15.49 2.03 -1.09
CA ALA A 115 -14.69 0.87 -0.71
C ALA A 115 -15.63 -0.26 -0.27
N PHE A 116 -15.03 -1.41 0.01
CA PHE A 116 -15.77 -2.58 0.45
C PHE A 116 -15.70 -2.77 1.97
N ASN A 117 -16.76 -3.31 2.56
CA ASN A 117 -16.73 -3.79 3.95
C ASN A 117 -15.69 -4.91 4.09
N GLY A 118 -14.95 -4.90 5.20
CA GLY A 118 -13.79 -5.77 5.45
C GLY A 118 -12.47 -5.26 4.84
N ASN A 119 -12.41 -4.03 4.33
CA ASN A 119 -11.19 -3.47 3.75
C ASN A 119 -10.07 -3.25 4.80
N PHE A 120 -8.83 -3.33 4.33
CA PHE A 120 -7.65 -2.88 5.07
C PHE A 120 -6.68 -2.16 4.12
N HIS A 121 -6.54 -0.85 4.32
CA HIS A 121 -5.73 0.02 3.45
C HIS A 121 -4.63 0.79 4.19
N GLY A 122 -4.36 0.40 5.44
CA GLY A 122 -3.37 1.06 6.30
C GLY A 122 -4.01 1.77 7.49
N ARG A 123 -3.21 2.59 8.16
CA ARG A 123 -3.56 3.19 9.46
C ARG A 123 -3.44 4.73 9.49
N THR A 124 -3.27 5.37 8.34
CA THR A 124 -3.36 6.84 8.25
C THR A 124 -4.83 7.28 8.26
N MET A 125 -5.07 8.59 8.44
CA MET A 125 -6.43 9.12 8.62
C MET A 125 -7.39 8.78 7.49
N ALA A 126 -6.96 8.77 6.22
CA ALA A 126 -7.88 8.41 5.13
C ALA A 126 -8.23 6.91 5.10
N PRO A 127 -7.26 5.96 5.13
CA PRO A 127 -7.54 4.54 5.31
C PRO A 127 -8.42 4.20 6.52
N VAL A 128 -8.20 4.79 7.70
CA VAL A 128 -9.06 4.49 8.86
C VAL A 128 -10.47 5.06 8.70
N SER A 129 -10.61 6.21 8.03
CA SER A 129 -11.93 6.76 7.68
C SER A 129 -12.67 5.89 6.65
N LEU A 130 -11.93 5.24 5.75
CA LEU A 130 -12.43 4.28 4.75
C LEU A 130 -12.80 2.91 5.36
N SER A 131 -12.25 2.56 6.52
CA SER A 131 -12.47 1.28 7.19
C SER A 131 -13.95 1.03 7.54
N SER A 132 -14.36 -0.23 7.52
CA SER A 132 -15.62 -0.69 8.13
C SER A 132 -15.44 -1.18 9.57
N GLU A 133 -14.20 -1.41 10.01
CA GLU A 133 -13.88 -1.95 11.33
C GLU A 133 -13.88 -0.84 12.39
N ALA A 134 -14.80 -0.93 13.35
CA ALA A 134 -14.94 0.04 14.43
C ALA A 134 -13.67 0.17 15.29
N GLU A 135 -12.96 -0.94 15.50
CA GLU A 135 -11.69 -0.97 16.24
C GLU A 135 -10.59 -0.15 15.56
N TYR A 136 -10.61 -0.06 14.22
CA TYR A 136 -9.64 0.74 13.47
C TYR A 136 -9.97 2.24 13.52
N GLN A 137 -11.17 2.61 13.96
CA GLN A 137 -11.65 4.00 14.03
C GLN A 137 -11.68 4.57 15.44
N ARG A 138 -11.80 3.71 16.46
CA ARG A 138 -12.04 4.11 17.85
C ARG A 138 -10.96 5.08 18.34
N GLY A 139 -11.38 6.30 18.67
CA GLY A 139 -10.53 7.33 19.30
C GLY A 139 -9.78 8.23 18.31
N TYR A 140 -10.00 8.11 17.00
CA TYR A 140 -9.34 8.95 15.99
C TYR A 140 -10.20 10.08 15.41
N GLY A 141 -11.43 10.24 15.90
CA GLY A 141 -12.37 11.24 15.38
C GLY A 141 -11.89 12.70 15.52
N PRO A 142 -12.34 13.62 14.65
CA PRO A 142 -13.26 13.39 13.53
C PRO A 142 -12.58 12.66 12.36
N LEU A 143 -13.32 11.75 11.72
CA LEU A 143 -12.88 11.02 10.53
C LEU A 143 -13.11 11.89 9.27
N LEU A 144 -12.44 11.52 8.18
CA LEU A 144 -12.57 12.18 6.88
C LEU A 144 -13.86 11.74 6.17
N ASP A 145 -14.57 12.72 5.60
CA ASP A 145 -15.77 12.50 4.80
C ASP A 145 -15.44 12.06 3.35
N GLY A 146 -16.50 11.79 2.58
CA GLY A 146 -16.41 11.44 1.16
C GLY A 146 -16.03 9.97 0.92
N PHE A 147 -16.37 9.10 1.87
CA PHE A 147 -16.19 7.65 1.75
C PHE A 147 -17.54 6.93 1.85
N ARG A 148 -17.80 6.03 0.89
CA ARG A 148 -18.94 5.12 0.88
C ARG A 148 -18.44 3.69 1.02
N LYS A 149 -19.25 2.84 1.65
CA LYS A 149 -18.93 1.42 1.84
C LYS A 149 -20.08 0.56 1.33
N VAL A 150 -19.74 -0.49 0.59
CA VAL A 150 -20.66 -1.53 0.12
C VAL A 150 -20.13 -2.91 0.50
N ASP A 151 -20.97 -3.94 0.49
CA ASP A 151 -20.52 -5.29 0.82
C ASP A 151 -19.65 -5.88 -0.30
N PHE A 152 -18.56 -6.54 0.10
CA PHE A 152 -17.69 -7.23 -0.85
C PHE A 152 -18.44 -8.36 -1.55
N GLY A 153 -18.37 -8.41 -2.88
CA GLY A 153 -19.09 -9.40 -3.69
C GLY A 153 -20.53 -9.01 -4.05
N ASP A 154 -21.05 -7.89 -3.55
CA ASP A 154 -22.37 -7.39 -3.94
C ASP A 154 -22.26 -6.39 -5.11
N VAL A 155 -22.40 -6.92 -6.33
CA VAL A 155 -22.31 -6.13 -7.57
C VAL A 155 -23.47 -5.15 -7.72
N ASP A 156 -24.66 -5.47 -7.19
CA ASP A 156 -25.84 -4.64 -7.35
C ASP A 156 -25.80 -3.45 -6.38
N ALA A 157 -25.34 -3.68 -5.14
CA ALA A 157 -25.04 -2.59 -4.20
C ALA A 157 -23.94 -1.66 -4.75
N LEU A 158 -22.89 -2.22 -5.36
CA LEU A 158 -21.84 -1.40 -5.98
C LEU A 158 -22.41 -0.53 -7.11
N LYS A 159 -23.19 -1.11 -8.03
CA LYS A 159 -23.83 -0.34 -9.12
C LYS A 159 -24.74 0.77 -8.58
N ALA A 160 -25.50 0.49 -7.53
CA ALA A 160 -26.40 1.45 -6.91
C ALA A 160 -25.64 2.58 -6.18
N ALA A 161 -24.44 2.30 -5.65
CA ALA A 161 -23.61 3.28 -4.96
C ALA A 161 -22.86 4.23 -5.91
N ILE A 162 -22.55 3.80 -7.14
CA ILE A 162 -21.90 4.64 -8.15
C ILE A 162 -22.85 5.74 -8.61
N ASN A 163 -22.38 6.99 -8.53
CA ASN A 163 -23.14 8.19 -8.89
C ASN A 163 -22.24 9.23 -9.59
N GLU A 164 -22.79 10.42 -9.88
CA GLU A 164 -22.09 11.52 -10.52
C GLU A 164 -20.87 12.00 -9.73
N ASN A 165 -20.90 11.91 -8.40
CA ASN A 165 -19.83 12.32 -7.49
C ASN A 165 -18.78 11.24 -7.22
N THR A 166 -18.94 10.02 -7.75
CA THR A 166 -17.98 8.91 -7.52
C THR A 166 -16.67 9.14 -8.27
N ALA A 167 -15.58 9.31 -7.53
CA ALA A 167 -14.22 9.51 -8.04
C ALA A 167 -13.47 8.19 -8.27
N ALA A 168 -13.69 7.21 -7.39
CA ALA A 168 -13.08 5.88 -7.45
C ALA A 168 -13.91 4.85 -6.68
N VAL A 169 -13.64 3.58 -6.97
CA VAL A 169 -14.08 2.38 -6.25
C VAL A 169 -12.85 1.59 -5.83
#